data_AF-A0A7D5N8A4-F1
#
_entry.id   AF-A0A7D5N8A4-F1
#
_cell.length_a   1.000
_cell.length_b   1.000
_cell.length_c   1.000
_cell.angle_alpha   90.00
_cell.angle_beta   90.00
_cell.angle_gamma   90.00
#
_symmetry.space_group_name_H-M   'P 1'
#
loop_
_entity.id
_entity.type
_entity.pdbx_description
1 polymer ?
#
loop_
_entity_poly.entity_id
_entity_poly.type
_entity_poly.pdbx_seq_one_letter_code
_entity_poly.pdbx_strand_id
1 'polypeptide(L)'
;MNKNLLLNAIAIIVSTLNFANAQTAYIPNSASNNVSVININTGTVIATIPTQIYPSGVAVSPDGTKVYIGHSTNGKISEINTATNTVTTVFQEHLGMLKL
;
A
#
# COMPACT_ATOMS: atom_id res chain seq x y z
N MET A 1 -12.32 38.58 -17.10
CA MET A 1 -11.16 37.67 -17.22
C MET A 1 -11.30 36.91 -18.53
N ASN A 2 -10.28 36.91 -19.41
CA ASN A 2 -10.33 36.24 -20.71
C ASN A 2 -10.37 34.71 -20.48
N LYS A 3 -11.38 34.00 -21.01
CA LYS A 3 -11.52 32.54 -20.88
C LYS A 3 -10.27 31.80 -21.36
N ASN A 4 -9.55 32.36 -22.33
CA ASN A 4 -8.31 31.81 -22.87
C ASN A 4 -7.16 31.87 -21.86
N LEU A 5 -7.14 32.89 -20.99
CA LEU A 5 -6.11 33.03 -19.96
C LEU A 5 -6.29 31.99 -18.84
N LEU A 6 -7.54 31.71 -18.47
CA LEU A 6 -7.88 30.66 -17.51
C LEU A 6 -7.56 29.26 -18.07
N LEU A 7 -7.84 29.03 -19.35
CA LEU A 7 -7.57 27.74 -20.00
C LEU A 7 -6.06 27.47 -20.12
N ASN A 8 -5.27 28.49 -20.47
CA ASN A 8 -3.81 28.38 -20.55
C ASN A 8 -3.18 28.12 -19.17
N ALA A 9 -3.71 28.73 -18.10
CA ALA A 9 -3.24 28.48 -16.74
C ALA A 9 -3.48 27.03 -16.29
N ILE A 10 -4.66 26.47 -16.60
CA ILE A 10 -4.98 25.06 -16.30
C ILE A 10 -4.08 24.10 -17.09
N ALA A 11 -3.86 24.37 -18.38
CA ALA A 11 -3.01 23.53 -19.23
C ALA A 11 -1.55 23.47 -18.73
N ILE A 12 -1.01 24.60 -18.28
CA ILE A 12 0.34 24.66 -17.68
C ILE A 12 0.40 23.83 -16.39
N ILE A 13 -0.61 23.93 -15.52
CA ILE A 13 -0.67 23.16 -14.28
C ILE A 13 -0.73 21.65 -14.56
N VAL A 14 -1.54 21.22 -15.53
CA VAL A 14 -1.62 19.79 -15.90
C VAL A 14 -0.30 19.28 -16.50
N SER A 15 0.40 20.11 -17.28
CA SER A 15 1.67 19.73 -17.92
C SER A 15 2.84 19.52 -16.96
N THR A 16 2.76 20.05 -15.73
CA THR A 16 3.78 19.88 -14.69
C THR A 16 3.40 18.83 -13.64
N LEU A 17 2.17 18.31 -13.69
CA LEU A 17 1.73 17.22 -12.83
C LEU A 17 2.27 15.90 -13.37
N ASN A 18 3.37 15.42 -12.77
CA ASN A 18 3.79 14.03 -12.91
C ASN A 18 2.77 13.12 -12.23
N PHE A 19 1.78 12.64 -12.98
CA PHE A 19 0.98 11.49 -12.56
C PHE A 19 1.82 10.23 -12.74
N ALA A 20 2.84 10.05 -11.90
CA ALA A 20 3.58 8.81 -11.86
C ALA A 20 2.61 7.70 -11.43
N ASN A 21 2.14 6.94 -12.41
CA ASN A 21 1.33 5.74 -12.21
C ASN A 21 2.26 4.60 -11.72
N ALA A 22 3.05 4.88 -10.68
CA ALA A 22 4.06 3.98 -10.15
C ALA A 22 3.33 2.77 -9.55
N GLN A 23 3.10 1.77 -10.38
CA GLN A 23 2.50 0.53 -9.96
C GLN A 23 3.50 -0.12 -9.01
N THR A 24 3.09 -0.22 -7.75
CA THR A 24 3.90 -0.75 -6.66
C THR A 24 3.34 -2.11 -6.30
N ALA A 25 4.20 -3.13 -6.23
CA ALA A 25 3.82 -4.44 -5.72
C ALA A 25 4.23 -4.58 -4.26
N TYR A 26 3.34 -5.14 -3.45
CA TYR A 26 3.60 -5.51 -2.06
C TYR A 26 3.63 -7.04 -1.98
N ILE A 27 4.80 -7.59 -1.65
CA ILE A 27 5.02 -9.04 -1.65
C ILE A 27 5.23 -9.53 -0.21
N PRO A 28 4.27 -10.26 0.37
CA PRO A 28 4.43 -10.95 1.64
C PRO A 28 5.54 -12.01 1.58
N ASN A 29 6.60 -11.84 2.36
CA ASN A 29 7.68 -12.82 2.48
C ASN A 29 7.48 -13.61 3.78
N SER A 30 6.69 -14.68 3.70
CA SER A 30 6.24 -15.46 4.87
C SER A 30 7.39 -15.95 5.75
N ALA A 31 8.47 -16.47 5.16
CA ALA A 31 9.63 -16.99 5.89
C ALA A 31 10.49 -15.89 6.55
N SER A 32 10.48 -14.67 6.00
CA SER A 32 11.28 -13.55 6.48
C SER A 32 10.49 -12.58 7.38
N ASN A 33 9.20 -12.83 7.58
CA ASN A 33 8.29 -12.01 8.38
C ASN A 33 8.27 -10.52 7.98
N ASN A 34 8.39 -10.25 6.68
CA ASN A 34 8.40 -8.89 6.13
C ASN A 34 7.63 -8.81 4.81
N VAL A 35 7.47 -7.58 4.29
CA VAL A 35 6.89 -7.30 2.98
C VAL A 35 7.91 -6.56 2.13
N SER A 36 8.17 -7.04 0.92
CA SER A 36 8.95 -6.28 -0.07
C SER A 36 8.02 -5.33 -0.83
N VAL A 37 8.47 -4.09 -0.99
CA VAL A 37 7.84 -3.09 -1.86
C VAL A 37 8.65 -3.01 -3.13
N ILE A 38 8.05 -3.33 -4.27
CA ILE A 38 8.71 -3.41 -5.57
C ILE A 38 8.17 -2.33 -6.48
N ASN A 39 9.08 -1.56 -7.09
CA ASN A 39 8.75 -0.72 -8.23
C ASN A 39 8.60 -1.62 -9.46
N ILE A 40 7.38 -1.75 -10.00
CA ILE A 40 7.11 -2.68 -11.11
C ILE A 40 7.79 -2.24 -12.40
N ASN A 41 8.03 -0.94 -12.60
CA ASN A 41 8.68 -0.43 -13.82
C ASN A 41 10.16 -0.84 -13.89
N THR A 42 10.83 -0.90 -12.74
CA THR A 42 12.27 -1.23 -12.66
C THR A 42 12.51 -2.67 -12.18
N GLY A 43 11.50 -3.33 -11.62
CA GLY A 43 11.63 -4.65 -10.99
C GLY A 43 12.50 -4.64 -9.73
N THR A 44 12.74 -3.47 -9.13
CA THR A 44 13.64 -3.32 -7.98
C THR A 44 12.87 -3.20 -6.67
N VAL A 45 13.41 -3.79 -5.59
CA VAL A 45 12.92 -3.54 -4.23
C VAL A 45 13.26 -2.12 -3.82
N ILE A 46 12.25 -1.34 -3.47
CA ILE A 46 12.37 0.07 -3.02
C ILE A 46 12.14 0.25 -1.52
N ALA A 47 11.54 -0.74 -0.86
CA ALA A 47 11.46 -0.80 0.60
C ALA A 47 11.26 -2.24 1.09
N THR A 48 11.65 -2.49 2.33
CA THR A 48 11.35 -3.74 3.06
C THR A 48 10.68 -3.36 4.37
N ILE A 49 9.46 -3.83 4.58
CA ILE A 49 8.62 -3.45 5.72
C ILE A 49 8.57 -4.63 6.69
N PRO A 50 9.13 -4.52 7.90
CA PRO A 50 8.95 -5.53 8.94
C PRO A 50 7.47 -5.68 9.30
N THR A 51 7.02 -6.92 9.51
CA THR A 51 5.63 -7.21 9.89
C THR A 51 5.58 -8.23 11.03
N GLN A 52 4.40 -8.77 11.33
CA GLN A 52 4.28 -9.95 12.19
C GLN A 52 4.64 -11.26 11.45
N ILE A 53 4.47 -12.39 12.14
CA ILE A 53 4.89 -13.69 11.64
C ILE A 53 4.02 -14.19 10.48
N TYR A 54 4.64 -14.88 9.51
CA TYR A 54 3.97 -15.56 8.40
C TYR A 54 2.95 -14.70 7.62
N PRO A 55 3.34 -13.51 7.10
CA PRO A 55 2.50 -12.75 6.19
C PRO A 55 2.21 -13.57 4.91
N SER A 56 0.97 -13.54 4.43
CA SER A 56 0.53 -14.41 3.31
C SER A 56 -0.50 -13.74 2.40
N GLY A 57 -1.58 -13.20 2.96
CA GLY A 57 -2.61 -12.47 2.22
C GLY A 57 -2.20 -11.01 2.02
N VAL A 58 -2.60 -10.42 0.88
CA VAL A 58 -2.37 -9.00 0.58
C VAL A 58 -3.61 -8.39 -0.07
N ALA A 59 -3.99 -7.20 0.38
CA ALA A 59 -5.01 -6.36 -0.25
C ALA A 59 -4.59 -4.90 -0.22
N VAL A 60 -4.87 -4.15 -1.28
CA VAL A 60 -4.59 -2.72 -1.38
C VAL A 60 -5.90 -1.96 -1.33
N SER A 61 -5.96 -0.84 -0.60
CA SER A 61 -7.16 0.02 -0.59
C SER A 61 -7.38 0.64 -1.98
N PRO A 62 -8.64 0.94 -2.37
CA PRO A 62 -8.93 1.53 -3.68
C PRO A 62 -8.23 2.86 -3.96
N ASP A 63 -7.96 3.64 -2.91
CA ASP A 63 -7.21 4.90 -2.98
C ASP A 63 -5.68 4.72 -2.94
N GLY A 64 -5.19 3.48 -2.79
CA GLY A 64 -3.78 3.13 -2.73
C GLY A 64 -3.04 3.62 -1.48
N THR A 65 -3.73 4.20 -0.50
CA THR A 65 -3.08 4.78 0.71
C THR A 65 -2.73 3.72 1.75
N LYS A 66 -3.36 2.54 1.67
CA LYS A 66 -3.22 1.45 2.64
C LYS A 66 -3.01 0.10 1.96
N VAL A 67 -2.22 -0.74 2.63
CA VAL A 67 -2.08 -2.17 2.30
C VAL A 67 -2.38 -2.98 3.55
N TYR A 68 -3.17 -4.04 3.40
CA TYR A 68 -3.51 -4.97 4.47
C TYR A 68 -2.82 -6.30 4.23
N ILE A 69 -2.13 -6.79 5.26
CA ILE A 69 -1.36 -8.03 5.24
C ILE A 69 -1.99 -9.03 6.20
N GLY A 70 -2.51 -10.13 5.68
CA GLY A 70 -3.07 -11.22 6.47
C GLY A 70 -1.98 -12.21 6.91
N HIS A 71 -2.00 -12.58 8.19
CA HIS A 71 -1.04 -13.48 8.81
C HIS A 71 -1.67 -14.86 9.04
N SER A 72 -1.17 -15.89 8.36
CA SER A 72 -1.85 -17.20 8.28
C SER A 72 -1.84 -18.02 9.57
N THR A 73 -1.01 -17.67 10.55
CA THR A 73 -0.76 -18.52 11.73
C THR A 73 -1.36 -18.00 13.03
N ASN A 74 -1.69 -16.71 13.11
CA ASN A 74 -2.03 -16.07 14.39
C ASN A 74 -3.33 -15.28 14.36
N GLY A 75 -4.04 -15.29 13.23
CA GLY A 75 -5.28 -14.59 13.11
C GLY A 75 -5.09 -13.07 13.27
N LYS A 76 -4.14 -12.48 12.53
CA LYS A 76 -3.92 -11.03 12.58
C LYS A 76 -3.83 -10.43 11.20
N ILE A 77 -4.14 -9.13 11.14
CA ILE A 77 -4.02 -8.32 9.93
C ILE A 77 -3.19 -7.08 10.26
N SER A 78 -2.11 -6.84 9.52
CA SER A 78 -1.32 -5.62 9.62
C SER A 78 -1.76 -4.61 8.56
N GLU A 79 -2.10 -3.38 8.96
CA GLU A 79 -2.27 -2.22 8.07
C GLU A 79 -0.92 -1.53 7.86
N ILE A 80 -0.58 -1.26 6.61
CA ILE A 80 0.61 -0.53 6.17
C ILE A 80 0.16 0.78 5.52
N ASN A 81 0.77 1.89 5.93
CA ASN A 81 0.66 3.18 5.23
C ASN A 81 1.65 3.20 4.06
N THR A 82 1.16 3.43 2.85
CA THR A 82 1.97 3.35 1.62
C THR A 82 2.86 4.56 1.40
N ALA A 83 2.51 5.72 1.96
CA ALA A 83 3.33 6.92 1.88
C ALA A 83 4.58 6.83 2.76
N THR A 84 4.47 6.17 3.91
CA THR A 84 5.58 6.01 4.86
C THR A 84 6.24 4.62 4.80
N ASN A 85 5.61 3.64 4.16
CA ASN A 85 6.02 2.23 4.16
C ASN A 85 6.20 1.66 5.57
N THR A 86 5.24 1.94 6.46
CA THR A 86 5.27 1.48 7.86
C THR A 86 3.96 0.83 8.26
N VAL A 87 4.04 -0.16 9.14
CA VAL A 87 2.86 -0.74 9.80
C VAL A 87 2.26 0.31 10.74
N THR A 88 0.99 0.67 10.55
CA THR A 88 0.26 1.67 11.35
C THR A 88 -0.65 1.03 12.38
N THR A 89 -1.21 -0.14 12.09
CA THR A 89 -2.17 -0.81 12.99
C THR A 89 -2.08 -2.31 12.78
N VAL A 90 -2.32 -3.07 13.85
CA VAL A 90 -2.49 -4.52 13.78
C VAL A 90 -3.83 -4.88 14.37
N PHE A 91 -4.69 -5.45 13.55
CA PHE A 91 -5.98 -5.99 13.94
C PHE A 91 -5.82 -7.44 14.38
N GLN A 92 -6.55 -7.82 15.43
CA GLN A 92 -6.81 -9.22 15.73
C GLN A 92 -8.03 -9.63 14.91
N GLU A 93 -7.95 -10.68 14.10
CA GLU A 93 -9.17 -11.26 13.60
C GLU A 93 -9.90 -11.94 14.75
N HIS A 94 -11.16 -11.58 14.94
CA HIS A 94 -12.03 -12.27 15.88
C HIS A 94 -12.26 -13.66 15.30
N LEU A 95 -11.46 -14.64 15.75
CA LEU A 95 -11.67 -16.05 15.45
C LEU A 95 -13.16 -16.34 15.65
N GLY A 96 -13.77 -17.02 14.68
CA GLY A 96 -15.17 -17.42 14.73
C GLY A 96 -15.49 -18.37 15.88
N MET A 97 -15.48 -17.88 17.12
CA MET A 97 -16.00 -18.55 18.29
C MET A 97 -17.05 -17.63 18.92
N LEU A 98 -18.27 -18.16 18.94
CA LEU A 98 -19.52 -17.59 19.44
C LEU A 98 -19.33 -16.49 20.50
N LYS A 99 -20.02 -15.36 20.30
CA LYS A 99 -20.66 -14.71 21.44
C LYS A 99 -21.67 -15.73 22.02
N LEU A 100 -21.27 -16.46 23.05
CA LEU A 100 -22.20 -17.05 24.01
C LEU A 100 -22.70 -15.95 24.95
#